data_AF-A0A1Y3Z934-F1
#
_entry.id   AF-A0A1Y3Z934-F1
#
_cell.length_a   1.000
_cell.length_b   1.000
_cell.length_c   1.000
_cell.angle_alpha   90.00
_cell.angle_beta   90.00
_cell.angle_gamma   90.00
#
_symmetry.space_group_name_H-M   'P 1'
#
loop_
_entity.id
_entity.type
_entity.pdbx_description
1 polymer ?
#
loop_
_entity_poly.entity_id
_entity_poly.type
_entity_poly.pdbx_seq_one_letter_code
_entity_poly.pdbx_strand_id
1 'polypeptide(L)'
;MVLCPQSPEDIIQEGQALHHCVGTYVDRVAKQECVILFLRRAAEADKPFYTLEIRNRKVVQARSANNRPATPEVQRFLDQWEREVLQAA
;
A
#
# COMPACT_ATOMS: atom_id res chain seq x y z
N MET A 1 4.96 2.95 9.50
CA MET A 1 5.91 1.98 8.90
C MET A 1 5.30 1.39 7.64
N VAL A 2 6.13 1.03 6.66
CA VAL A 2 5.70 0.38 5.42
C VAL A 2 6.03 -1.11 5.51
N LEU A 3 5.08 -1.97 5.17
CA LEU A 3 5.18 -3.43 5.22
C LEU A 3 4.95 -4.03 3.83
N CYS A 4 5.68 -5.10 3.52
CA CYS A 4 5.43 -5.92 2.34
C CYS A 4 4.47 -7.06 2.68
N PRO A 5 3.46 -7.35 1.83
CA PRO A 5 2.69 -8.58 1.97
C PRO A 5 3.65 -9.78 1.87
N GLN A 6 3.47 -10.76 2.74
CA GLN A 6 4.27 -12.00 2.73
C GLN A 6 3.64 -13.04 1.81
N SER A 7 2.34 -12.90 1.55
CA SER A 7 1.54 -13.82 0.75
C SER A 7 0.42 -13.10 -0.01
N PRO A 8 -0.11 -13.70 -1.10
CA PRO A 8 -1.32 -13.21 -1.75
C PRO A 8 -2.52 -13.12 -0.79
N GLU A 9 -2.61 -14.01 0.20
CA GLU A 9 -3.65 -14.02 1.22
C GLU A 9 -3.63 -12.75 2.08
N ASP A 10 -2.47 -12.17 2.35
CA ASP A 10 -2.36 -10.90 3.08
C ASP A 10 -3.02 -9.74 2.30
N ILE A 11 -2.84 -9.73 0.99
CA ILE A 11 -3.50 -8.78 0.09
C ILE A 11 -5.00 -8.99 0.13
N ILE A 12 -5.43 -10.26 0.25
CA ILE A 12 -6.85 -10.61 0.32
C ILE A 12 -7.49 -10.06 1.59
N GLN A 13 -6.88 -10.35 2.74
CA GLN A 13 -7.35 -9.89 4.04
C GLN A 13 -7.34 -8.37 4.15
N GLU A 14 -6.31 -7.69 3.63
CA GLU A 14 -6.25 -6.24 3.61
C GLU A 14 -7.38 -5.63 2.79
N GLY A 15 -7.62 -6.15 1.59
CA GLY A 15 -8.69 -5.68 0.72
C GLY A 15 -10.07 -5.90 1.36
N GLN A 16 -10.29 -7.03 2.03
CA GLN A 16 -11.52 -7.28 2.78
C GLN A 16 -11.69 -6.30 3.94
N ALA A 17 -10.65 -6.10 4.75
CA ALA A 17 -10.69 -5.18 5.89
C ALA A 17 -10.98 -3.73 5.46
N LEU A 18 -10.42 -3.30 4.33
CA LEU A 18 -10.62 -1.95 3.79
C LEU A 18 -11.86 -1.80 2.90
N HIS A 19 -12.61 -2.88 2.63
CA HIS A 19 -13.73 -2.94 1.69
C HIS A 19 -13.33 -2.56 0.25
N HIS A 20 -12.16 -3.00 -0.18
CA HIS A 20 -11.63 -2.78 -1.53
C HIS A 20 -11.88 -3.98 -2.44
N CYS A 21 -11.80 -3.76 -3.75
CA CYS A 21 -11.90 -4.82 -4.75
C CYS A 21 -10.64 -5.70 -4.71
N VAL A 22 -10.73 -6.76 -3.91
CA VAL A 22 -9.61 -7.62 -3.57
C VAL A 22 -9.05 -8.41 -4.76
N GLY A 23 -9.94 -8.90 -5.63
CA GLY A 23 -9.57 -9.73 -6.79
C GLY A 23 -8.67 -9.00 -7.80
N THR A 24 -8.87 -7.69 -7.99
CA THR A 24 -8.06 -6.91 -8.93
C THR A 24 -6.61 -6.69 -8.47
N TYR A 25 -6.35 -6.76 -7.16
CA TYR A 25 -5.00 -6.58 -6.64
C TYR A 25 -4.14 -7.84 -6.81
N VAL A 26 -4.69 -9.00 -6.46
CA VAL A 26 -3.97 -10.28 -6.52
C VAL A 26 -3.55 -10.59 -7.96
N ASP A 27 -4.45 -10.42 -8.93
CA ASP A 27 -4.15 -10.68 -10.35
C ASP A 27 -3.04 -9.78 -10.90
N ARG A 28 -3.03 -8.49 -10.53
CA ARG A 28 -2.03 -7.52 -11.02
C ARG A 28 -0.66 -7.74 -10.38
N VAL A 29 -0.63 -8.07 -9.09
CA VAL A 29 0.60 -8.42 -8.38
C VAL A 29 1.18 -9.73 -8.93
N ALA A 30 0.34 -10.74 -9.17
CA ALA A 30 0.76 -12.00 -9.79
C ALA A 30 1.34 -11.82 -11.20
N LYS A 31 0.84 -10.83 -11.95
CA LYS A 31 1.36 -10.45 -13.27
C LYS A 31 2.57 -9.51 -13.23
N GLN A 32 3.08 -9.17 -12.04
CA GLN A 32 4.17 -8.21 -11.83
C GLN A 32 3.90 -6.80 -12.40
N GLU A 33 2.63 -6.45 -12.61
CA GLU A 33 2.23 -5.14 -13.16
C GLU A 33 2.34 -4.03 -12.10
N CYS A 34 2.22 -4.38 -10.82
CA CYS A 34 2.41 -3.49 -9.69
C CYS A 34 2.86 -4.23 -8.43
N VAL A 35 3.39 -3.49 -7.46
CA VAL A 35 3.70 -3.98 -6.12
C VAL A 35 2.72 -3.33 -5.14
N ILE A 36 2.14 -4.13 -4.25
CA ILE A 36 1.28 -3.65 -3.18
C ILE A 36 2.04 -3.65 -1.86
N LEU A 37 1.99 -2.53 -1.14
CA LEU A 37 2.57 -2.37 0.18
C LEU A 37 1.52 -1.85 1.15
N PHE A 38 1.74 -2.09 2.44
CA PHE A 38 0.85 -1.63 3.50
C PHE A 38 1.53 -0.55 4.33
N LEU A 39 0.87 0.60 4.46
CA LEU A 39 1.26 1.61 5.42
C LEU A 39 0.49 1.37 6.72
N ARG A 40 1.23 1.42 7.83
CA ARG A 40 0.72 1.24 9.19
C ARG A 40 1.17 2.37 10.11
N ARG A 41 0.38 2.65 11.15
CA ARG A 41 0.82 3.52 12.25
C ARG A 41 1.78 2.74 13.13
N ALA A 42 2.84 3.40 13.62
CA ALA A 42 3.85 2.72 14.43
C ALA A 42 3.27 2.13 15.74
N ALA A 43 2.29 2.81 16.34
CA ALA A 43 1.60 2.35 17.54
C ALA A 43 0.58 1.22 17.30
N GLU A 44 0.18 0.98 16.04
CA GLU A 44 -0.90 0.05 15.67
C GLU A 44 -0.50 -0.68 14.37
N ALA A 45 0.61 -1.45 14.42
CA ALA A 45 1.18 -2.11 13.25
C ALA A 45 0.30 -3.23 12.68
N ASP A 46 -0.55 -3.81 13.53
CA ASP A 46 -1.52 -4.85 13.24
C ASP A 46 -2.78 -4.34 12.53
N LYS A 47 -3.06 -3.03 12.58
CA LYS A 47 -4.30 -2.46 12.03
C LYS A 47 -4.12 -1.86 10.64
N PRO A 48 -5.01 -2.22 9.69
CA PRO A 48 -5.09 -1.58 8.39
C PRO A 48 -5.16 -0.06 8.46
N PHE A 49 -4.31 0.64 7.69
CA PHE A 49 -4.29 2.10 7.64
C PHE A 49 -4.33 2.63 6.20
N TYR A 50 -3.31 2.35 5.38
CA TYR A 50 -3.38 2.56 3.93
C TYR A 50 -2.77 1.40 3.15
N THR A 51 -3.32 1.18 1.96
CA THR A 51 -2.74 0.35 0.91
C THR A 51 -2.08 1.23 -0.13
N LEU A 52 -0.83 0.93 -0.45
CA LEU A 52 -0.01 1.61 -1.44
C LEU A 52 0.14 0.74 -2.67
N GLU A 53 -0.03 1.32 -3.84
CA GLU A 53 0.30 0.70 -5.11
C GLU A 53 1.53 1.38 -5.70
N ILE A 54 2.56 0.58 -5.93
CA ILE A 54 3.84 1.01 -6.49
C ILE A 54 3.95 0.49 -7.92
N ARG A 55 4.31 1.37 -8.86
CA ARG A 55 4.66 1.02 -10.23
C ARG A 55 5.90 1.79 -10.64
N ASN A 56 6.84 1.14 -11.33
CA ASN A 56 8.08 1.76 -11.80
C ASN A 56 8.82 2.56 -10.70
N ARG A 57 8.87 1.99 -9.48
CA ARG A 57 9.49 2.61 -8.28
C ARG A 57 8.86 3.94 -7.85
N LYS A 58 7.58 4.15 -8.14
CA LYS A 58 6.80 5.31 -7.69
C LYS A 58 5.50 4.89 -7.03
N VAL A 59 5.07 5.62 -6.01
CA VAL A 59 3.74 5.46 -5.41
C VAL A 59 2.71 6.04 -6.38
N VAL A 60 1.96 5.19 -7.08
CA VAL A 60 0.92 5.64 -8.02
C VAL A 60 -0.44 5.82 -7.36
N GLN A 61 -0.67 5.14 -6.23
CA GLN A 61 -1.92 5.21 -5.50
C GLN A 61 -1.71 4.91 -4.02
N ALA A 62 -2.41 5.66 -3.15
CA ALA A 62 -2.48 5.42 -1.71
C ALA A 62 -3.95 5.56 -1.26
N ARG A 63 -4.53 4.50 -0.71
CA ARG A 63 -5.95 4.45 -0.32
C ARG A 63 -6.14 3.92 1.09
N SER A 64 -7.00 4.56 1.86
CA SER A 64 -7.47 4.06 3.15
C SER A 64 -8.82 3.35 3.00
N ALA A 65 -9.43 2.97 4.13
CA ALA A 65 -10.74 2.34 4.18
C ALA A 65 -11.77 3.12 3.35
N ASN A 66 -12.69 2.39 2.70
CA ASN A 66 -13.69 2.96 1.79
C ASN A 66 -13.10 3.74 0.60
N ASN A 67 -11.94 3.30 0.11
CA ASN A 67 -11.22 3.90 -1.03
C ASN A 67 -10.90 5.40 -0.88
N ARG A 68 -10.82 5.90 0.36
CA ARG A 68 -10.53 7.32 0.62
C ARG A 68 -9.08 7.65 0.26
N PRO A 69 -8.82 8.83 -0.34
CA PRO A 69 -7.46 9.24 -0.68
C PRO A 69 -6.61 9.46 0.58
N ALA A 70 -5.28 9.47 0.40
CA ALA A 70 -4.34 9.88 1.42
C ALA A 70 -4.60 11.31 1.91
N THR A 71 -4.46 11.51 3.22
CA THR A 71 -4.43 12.86 3.78
C THR A 71 -3.14 13.59 3.38
N PRO A 72 -3.08 14.93 3.42
CA PRO A 72 -1.87 15.67 3.11
C PRO A 72 -0.65 15.27 3.96
N GLU A 73 -0.88 14.91 5.22
CA GLU A 73 0.16 14.41 6.12
C GLU A 73 0.75 13.08 5.62
N VAL A 74 -0.11 12.13 5.26
CA VAL A 74 0.31 10.83 4.73
C VAL A 74 1.00 11.01 3.38
N GLN A 75 0.51 11.92 2.53
CA GLN A 75 1.17 12.21 1.26
C GLN A 75 2.60 12.72 1.46
N ARG A 76 2.83 13.66 2.38
CA ARG A 76 4.19 14.14 2.69
C ARG A 76 5.10 13.02 3.17
N PHE A 77 4.59 12.14 4.02
CA PHE A 77 5.34 10.97 4.47
C PHE A 77 5.72 10.05 3.30
N LEU A 78 4.78 9.78 2.39
CA LEU A 78 5.02 8.93 1.23
C LEU A 78 6.01 9.57 0.25
N ASP A 79 5.95 10.89 0.05
CA ASP A 79 6.88 11.60 -0.83
C ASP A 79 8.32 11.52 -0.30
N GLN A 80 8.51 11.62 1.02
CA GLN A 80 9.81 11.43 1.66
C GLN A 80 10.27 9.97 1.54
N TRP A 81 9.41 9.02 1.89
CA TRP A 81 9.73 7.60 1.86
C TRP A 81 10.05 7.12 0.43
N GLU A 82 9.33 7.60 -0.59
CA GLU A 82 9.61 7.28 -1.99
C GLU A 82 11.03 7.72 -2.38
N ARG A 83 11.46 8.93 -1.97
CA ARG A 83 12.81 9.42 -2.26
C ARG A 83 13.89 8.59 -1.56
N GLU A 84 13.68 8.27 -0.29
CA GLU A 84 14.67 7.59 0.55
C GLU A 84 14.78 6.08 0.26
N VAL A 85 13.68 5.43 -0.14
CA VAL A 85 13.63 3.96 -0.25
C VAL A 85 13.50 3.51 -1.71
N LEU A 86 12.71 4.21 -2.52
CA LEU A 86 12.48 3.83 -3.92
C LEU A 86 13.45 4.51 -4.88
N GLN A 87 13.94 5.71 -4.57
CA GLN A 87 14.84 6.48 -5.45
C GLN A 87 16.29 6.52 -4.97
N ALA A 88 16.58 6.09 -3.74
CA ALA A 88 17.96 5.83 -3.32
C ALA A 88 18.50 4.63 -4.11
N ALA A 89 19.54 4.89 -4.90
CA ALA A 89 20.27 3.92 -5.71
C ALA A 89 21.52 3.44 -4.96
#